data_AF-A0A2S4N4M8-F1
#
_entry.id   AF-A0A2S4N4M8-F1
#
_cell.length_a   1.000
_cell.length_b   1.000
_cell.length_c   1.000
_cell.angle_alpha   90.00
_cell.angle_beta   90.00
_cell.angle_gamma   90.00
#
_symmetry.space_group_name_H-M   'P 1'
#
loop_
_entity.id
_entity.type
_entity.pdbx_description
1 polymer ?
#
loop_
_entity_poly.entity_id
_entity_poly.type
_entity_poly.pdbx_seq_one_letter_code
_entity_poly.pdbx_strand_id
1 'polypeptide(L)'
;MNLKKAQEIIDEIIGENYVIYKTEDSEKYTFAYYKHLNYDCDDQRGRLIGVGPVVLIKETGEYKLLGSGEMVFGDYFDFNQNFEEPIPLNSEEIMAKIIRHKYVNEDDMFELQIDWESKFGDSNLSITYRKEIDFKKYLVINSQNMEFLNFIKLFWTKLGLNFEVLTEQEILLSRNITVA
;
A
#
# COMPACT_ATOMS: atom_id res chain seq x y z
N MET A 1 10.59 -24.34 8.46
CA MET A 1 11.58 -23.32 8.06
C MET A 1 12.44 -22.88 9.24
N ASN A 2 13.71 -22.53 9.00
CA ASN A 2 14.60 -21.87 9.97
C ASN A 2 14.48 -20.35 9.80
N LEU A 3 13.87 -19.67 10.78
CA LEU A 3 13.59 -18.23 10.70
C LEU A 3 14.85 -17.36 10.76
N LYS A 4 15.90 -17.82 11.46
CA LYS A 4 17.16 -17.08 11.52
C LYS A 4 17.79 -16.98 10.13
N LYS A 5 17.82 -18.09 9.40
CA LYS A 5 18.33 -18.11 8.03
C LYS A 5 17.48 -17.27 7.08
N ALA A 6 16.15 -17.31 7.22
CA ALA A 6 15.25 -16.48 6.43
C ALA A 6 15.46 -14.97 6.72
N GLN A 7 15.68 -14.61 7.99
CA GLN A 7 15.99 -13.23 8.38
C GLN A 7 17.34 -12.78 7.83
N GLU A 8 18.37 -13.62 7.87
CA GLU A 8 19.69 -13.32 7.28
C GLU A 8 19.57 -12.97 5.78
N ILE A 9 18.71 -13.67 5.03
CA ILE A 9 18.45 -13.36 3.60
C ILE A 9 17.76 -11.99 3.44
N ILE A 10 16.83 -11.64 4.32
CA ILE A 10 16.15 -10.33 4.31
C ILE A 10 17.16 -9.23 4.62
N ASP A 11 17.97 -9.41 5.67
CA ASP A 11 18.97 -8.43 6.09
C ASP A 11 20.01 -8.18 4.98
N GLU A 12 20.41 -9.24 4.26
CA GLU A 12 21.40 -9.16 3.17
C GLU A 12 20.85 -8.48 1.91
N ILE A 13 19.63 -8.82 1.47
CA ILE A 13 19.10 -8.39 0.16
C ILE A 13 18.26 -7.11 0.28
N ILE A 14 17.47 -6.99 1.35
CA ILE A 14 16.51 -5.91 1.55
C ILE A 14 17.05 -4.88 2.55
N GLY A 15 17.61 -5.36 3.66
CA GLY A 15 18.19 -4.56 4.72
C GLY A 15 17.56 -4.80 6.11
N GLU A 16 18.32 -4.43 7.13
CA GLU A 16 18.04 -4.71 8.56
C GLU A 16 16.78 -4.04 9.13
N ASN A 17 16.17 -3.11 8.39
CA ASN A 17 14.95 -2.42 8.80
C ASN A 17 13.67 -3.25 8.56
N TYR A 18 13.79 -4.51 8.17
CA TYR A 18 12.68 -5.40 7.87
C TYR A 18 12.72 -6.64 8.75
N VAL A 19 11.56 -7.03 9.28
CA VAL A 19 11.43 -8.18 10.18
C VAL A 19 10.35 -9.13 9.72
N ILE A 20 10.59 -10.43 9.85
CA ILE A 20 9.58 -11.46 9.64
C ILE A 20 8.44 -11.26 10.65
N TYR A 21 7.21 -11.12 10.15
CA TYR A 21 6.01 -10.94 10.98
C TYR A 21 5.02 -12.10 10.88
N LYS A 22 5.07 -12.87 9.80
CA LYS A 22 4.17 -14.00 9.56
C LYS A 22 4.89 -15.09 8.79
N THR A 23 4.52 -16.33 9.10
CA THR A 23 4.88 -17.47 8.26
C THR A 23 3.63 -18.23 7.84
N GLU A 24 3.62 -18.73 6.61
CA GLU A 24 2.58 -19.61 6.11
C GLU A 24 3.21 -20.88 5.58
N ASP A 25 2.57 -22.02 5.82
CA ASP A 25 3.10 -23.32 5.46
C ASP A 25 2.16 -24.02 4.49
N SER A 26 2.74 -24.70 3.51
CA SER A 26 2.06 -25.51 2.51
C SER A 26 2.69 -26.89 2.42
N GLU A 27 2.14 -27.77 1.59
CA GLU A 27 2.76 -29.07 1.35
C GLU A 27 4.18 -28.95 0.76
N LYS A 28 4.38 -28.02 -0.19
CA LYS A 28 5.64 -27.85 -0.94
C LYS A 28 6.55 -26.75 -0.40
N TYR A 29 5.96 -25.74 0.25
CA TYR A 29 6.63 -24.48 0.55
C TYR A 29 6.38 -24.02 1.99
N THR A 30 7.31 -23.27 2.55
CA THR A 30 7.05 -22.41 3.71
C THR A 30 7.40 -20.97 3.33
N PHE A 31 6.49 -20.03 3.51
CA PHE A 31 6.69 -18.62 3.23
C PHE A 31 6.98 -17.83 4.52
N ALA A 32 7.95 -16.92 4.47
CA ALA A 32 8.25 -15.95 5.51
C ALA A 32 7.94 -14.55 4.96
N TYR A 33 6.86 -13.95 5.46
CA TYR A 33 6.48 -12.59 5.15
C TYR A 33 7.14 -11.64 6.14
N TYR A 34 7.62 -10.52 5.62
CA TYR A 34 8.31 -9.50 6.38
C TYR A 34 7.67 -8.13 6.17
N LYS A 35 7.90 -7.23 7.12
CA LYS A 35 7.45 -5.84 7.07
C LYS A 35 8.51 -4.92 7.62
N HIS A 36 8.42 -3.63 7.31
CA HIS A 36 9.32 -2.63 7.87
C HIS A 36 9.11 -2.50 9.38
N LEU A 37 10.17 -2.23 10.16
CA LEU A 37 10.12 -2.14 11.62
C LEU A 37 9.20 -1.01 12.11
N ASN A 38 9.21 0.12 11.40
CA ASN A 38 8.51 1.34 11.82
C ASN A 38 7.15 1.56 11.13
N TYR A 39 6.77 0.71 10.17
CA TYR A 39 5.60 0.93 9.34
C TYR A 39 4.75 -0.34 9.27
N ASP A 40 3.44 -0.18 9.26
CA ASP A 40 2.52 -1.30 9.06
C ASP A 40 2.60 -1.81 7.61
N CYS A 41 2.08 -3.03 7.39
CA CYS A 41 2.16 -3.67 6.07
C CYS A 41 1.40 -2.90 4.98
N ASP A 42 0.41 -2.10 5.37
CA ASP A 42 -0.40 -1.25 4.50
C ASP A 42 0.10 0.21 4.43
N ASP A 43 1.26 0.52 5.00
CA ASP A 43 1.87 1.87 4.91
C ASP A 43 2.88 1.94 3.76
N GLN A 44 2.61 2.81 2.79
CA GLN A 44 3.42 2.97 1.58
C GLN A 44 4.88 3.36 1.88
N ARG A 45 5.18 3.99 3.02
CA ARG A 45 6.55 4.39 3.39
C ARG A 45 7.45 3.20 3.72
N GLY A 46 6.86 2.07 4.13
CA GLY A 46 7.57 0.81 4.37
C GLY A 46 7.49 -0.18 3.21
N ARG A 47 6.67 0.10 2.20
CA ARG A 47 6.39 -0.80 1.09
C ARG A 47 7.58 -0.89 0.14
N LEU A 48 7.84 -2.11 -0.33
CA LEU A 48 8.81 -2.39 -1.38
C LEU A 48 8.07 -2.88 -2.63
N ILE A 49 8.58 -2.53 -3.80
CA ILE A 49 8.00 -2.91 -5.09
C ILE A 49 8.81 -4.08 -5.67
N GLY A 50 8.11 -5.11 -6.15
CA GLY A 50 8.72 -6.21 -6.89
C GLY A 50 9.37 -7.31 -6.03
N VAL A 51 9.32 -7.18 -4.70
CA VAL A 51 9.86 -8.17 -3.75
C VAL A 51 8.73 -8.80 -2.94
N GLY A 52 8.75 -10.13 -2.90
CA GLY A 52 7.81 -10.99 -2.18
C GLY A 52 8.45 -11.63 -0.95
N PRO A 53 7.79 -12.63 -0.34
CA PRO A 53 8.30 -13.32 0.84
C PRO A 53 9.57 -14.13 0.56
N VAL A 54 10.28 -14.49 1.62
CA VAL A 54 11.29 -15.55 1.54
C VAL A 54 10.57 -16.89 1.54
N VAL A 55 10.86 -17.75 0.57
CA VAL A 55 10.30 -19.10 0.48
C VAL A 55 11.35 -20.15 0.81
N LEU A 56 10.96 -21.16 1.57
CA LEU A 56 11.65 -22.43 1.69
C LEU A 56 10.98 -23.46 0.77
N ILE A 57 11.74 -24.01 -0.18
CA ILE A 57 11.32 -25.13 -1.01
C ILE A 57 11.60 -26.42 -0.21
N LYS A 58 10.56 -27.11 0.26
CA LYS A 58 10.72 -28.23 1.22
C LYS A 58 11.45 -29.43 0.63
N GLU A 59 11.23 -29.72 -0.65
CA GLU A 59 11.87 -30.84 -1.35
C GLU A 59 13.40 -30.69 -1.39
N THR A 60 13.90 -29.48 -1.67
CA THR A 60 15.34 -29.22 -1.86
C THR A 60 16.01 -28.63 -0.62
N GLY A 61 15.23 -28.06 0.31
CA GLY A 61 15.73 -27.28 1.45
C GLY A 61 16.27 -25.89 1.07
N GLU A 62 16.08 -25.46 -0.17
CA GLU A 62 16.56 -24.18 -0.70
C GLU A 62 15.70 -23.01 -0.19
N TYR A 63 16.36 -21.88 0.09
CA TYR A 63 15.70 -20.62 0.45
C TYR A 63 15.84 -19.64 -0.71
N LYS A 64 14.76 -18.95 -1.09
CA LYS A 64 14.77 -17.90 -2.11
C LYS A 64 13.96 -16.71 -1.66
N LEU A 65 14.40 -15.50 -2.00
CA LEU A 65 13.56 -14.33 -1.94
C LEU A 65 12.77 -14.25 -3.26
N LEU A 66 11.45 -14.37 -3.21
CA LEU A 66 10.65 -14.40 -4.43
C LEU A 66 10.45 -12.99 -4.99
N GLY A 67 10.74 -12.81 -6.28
CA GLY A 67 10.33 -11.61 -7.00
C GLY A 67 8.85 -11.64 -7.39
N SER A 68 8.26 -10.47 -7.69
CA SER A 68 6.86 -10.40 -8.13
C SER A 68 6.56 -11.22 -9.39
N GLY A 69 7.52 -11.30 -10.32
CA GLY A 69 7.39 -12.14 -11.52
C GLY A 69 7.36 -13.64 -11.18
N GLU A 70 8.22 -14.09 -10.27
CA GLU A 70 8.27 -15.50 -9.85
C GLU A 70 7.01 -15.90 -9.09
N MET A 71 6.47 -15.00 -8.29
CA MET A 71 5.18 -15.21 -7.60
C MET A 71 4.01 -15.38 -8.57
N VAL A 72 4.00 -14.63 -9.68
CA VAL A 72 2.87 -14.62 -10.63
C VAL A 72 2.96 -15.75 -11.66
N PHE A 73 4.17 -16.09 -12.11
CA PHE A 73 4.38 -17.08 -13.18
C PHE A 73 4.86 -18.45 -12.70
N GLY A 74 5.23 -18.58 -11.43
CA GLY A 74 5.61 -19.85 -10.82
C GLY A 74 4.41 -20.64 -10.28
N ASP A 75 4.65 -21.89 -9.88
CA ASP A 75 3.66 -22.74 -9.19
C ASP A 75 3.37 -22.28 -7.74
N TYR A 76 3.97 -21.15 -7.32
CA TYR A 76 3.65 -20.44 -6.07
C TYR A 76 2.27 -19.77 -6.12
N PHE A 77 1.79 -19.38 -7.31
CA PHE A 77 0.54 -18.64 -7.50
C PHE A 77 -0.68 -19.46 -7.05
N ASP A 78 -0.63 -20.79 -7.28
CA ASP A 78 -1.71 -21.72 -6.94
C ASP A 78 -1.93 -21.86 -5.43
N PHE A 79 -0.99 -21.41 -4.60
CA PHE A 79 -1.13 -21.44 -3.14
C PHE A 79 -2.17 -20.43 -2.63
N ASN A 80 -2.53 -19.43 -3.44
CA ASN A 80 -3.34 -18.30 -3.01
C ASN A 80 -4.73 -18.24 -3.69
N GLN A 81 -5.22 -19.33 -4.27
CA GLN A 81 -6.47 -19.34 -5.05
C GLN A 81 -7.77 -19.10 -4.26
N ASN A 82 -7.71 -18.94 -2.94
CA ASN A 82 -8.84 -18.56 -2.10
C ASN A 82 -8.80 -17.08 -1.71
N PHE A 83 -8.42 -16.19 -2.64
CA PHE A 83 -8.64 -14.76 -2.45
C PHE A 83 -10.14 -14.50 -2.42
N GLU A 84 -10.71 -14.34 -1.22
CA GLU A 84 -11.94 -13.57 -1.09
C GLU A 84 -11.65 -12.17 -1.64
N GLU A 85 -12.47 -11.70 -2.58
CA GLU A 85 -12.36 -10.32 -3.04
C GLU A 85 -12.47 -9.40 -1.83
N PRO A 86 -11.47 -8.54 -1.58
CA PRO A 86 -11.52 -7.65 -0.44
C PRO A 86 -12.75 -6.75 -0.58
N ILE A 87 -13.56 -6.70 0.48
CA ILE A 87 -14.72 -5.81 0.55
C ILE A 87 -14.18 -4.37 0.50
N PRO A 88 -14.62 -3.53 -0.46
CA PRO A 88 -14.17 -2.14 -0.53
C PRO A 88 -14.46 -1.40 0.78
N LEU A 89 -13.47 -0.65 1.26
CA LEU A 89 -13.61 0.17 2.46
C LEU A 89 -14.49 1.39 2.17
N ASN A 90 -15.30 1.78 3.16
CA ASN A 90 -15.99 3.06 3.10
C ASN A 90 -15.10 4.22 3.58
N SER A 91 -15.50 5.46 3.27
CA SER A 91 -14.76 6.68 3.66
C SER A 91 -14.38 6.76 5.16
N GLU A 92 -15.20 6.27 6.09
CA GLU A 92 -14.88 6.32 7.53
C GLU A 92 -13.80 5.30 7.91
N GLU A 93 -13.83 4.11 7.31
CA GLU A 93 -12.81 3.08 7.48
C GLU A 93 -11.47 3.53 6.90
N ILE A 94 -11.49 4.15 5.72
CA ILE A 94 -10.30 4.75 5.09
C ILE A 94 -9.73 5.85 5.97
N MET A 95 -10.58 6.70 6.55
CA MET A 95 -10.15 7.75 7.48
C MET A 95 -9.49 7.16 8.74
N ALA A 96 -10.08 6.13 9.33
CA ALA A 96 -9.52 5.45 10.51
C ALA A 96 -8.16 4.81 10.20
N LYS A 97 -8.03 4.20 9.02
CA LYS A 97 -6.76 3.69 8.48
C LYS A 97 -5.74 4.82 8.42
N ILE A 98 -5.99 5.90 7.67
CA ILE A 98 -5.09 7.07 7.53
C ILE A 98 -4.63 7.62 8.90
N ILE A 99 -5.55 7.76 9.86
CA ILE A 99 -5.24 8.25 11.21
C ILE A 99 -4.27 7.31 11.94
N ARG A 100 -4.46 5.99 11.82
CA ARG A 100 -3.60 4.97 12.46
C ARG A 100 -2.15 5.08 12.01
N HIS A 101 -1.88 5.19 10.70
CA HIS A 101 -0.51 5.33 10.17
C HIS A 101 -0.02 6.78 10.10
N LYS A 102 -0.89 7.76 10.36
CA LYS A 102 -0.57 9.21 10.32
C LYS A 102 -0.03 9.68 8.97
N TYR A 103 -0.45 9.03 7.90
CA TYR A 103 0.03 9.28 6.55
C TYR A 103 -1.08 8.96 5.55
N VAL A 104 -1.08 9.59 4.38
CA VAL A 104 -2.00 9.24 3.28
C VAL A 104 -1.22 8.51 2.20
N ASN A 105 -1.59 7.26 1.93
CA ASN A 105 -1.08 6.45 0.83
C ASN A 105 -1.73 6.84 -0.50
N GLU A 106 -1.13 6.43 -1.62
CA GLU A 106 -1.81 6.49 -2.92
C GLU A 106 -2.99 5.53 -2.98
N ASP A 107 -2.84 4.34 -2.39
CA ASP A 107 -3.91 3.34 -2.32
C ASP A 107 -5.16 3.88 -1.59
N ASP A 108 -4.99 4.78 -0.61
CA ASP A 108 -6.13 5.41 0.07
C ASP A 108 -6.93 6.32 -0.88
N MET A 109 -6.28 6.93 -1.89
CA MET A 109 -6.97 7.72 -2.91
C MET A 109 -7.80 6.84 -3.84
N PHE A 110 -7.27 5.68 -4.21
CA PHE A 110 -8.00 4.71 -5.03
C PHE A 110 -9.17 4.10 -4.26
N GLU A 111 -8.99 3.81 -2.97
CA GLU A 111 -10.08 3.36 -2.09
C GLU A 111 -11.18 4.43 -1.97
N LEU A 112 -10.82 5.71 -1.81
CA LEU A 112 -11.80 6.81 -1.79
C LEU A 112 -12.54 6.98 -3.12
N GLN A 113 -11.83 6.79 -4.24
CA GLN A 113 -12.43 6.78 -5.56
C GLN A 113 -13.48 5.66 -5.68
N ILE A 114 -13.15 4.44 -5.27
CA ILE A 114 -14.07 3.30 -5.33
C ILE A 114 -15.31 3.55 -4.45
N ASP A 115 -15.11 4.04 -3.21
CA ASP A 115 -16.22 4.37 -2.32
C ASP A 115 -17.14 5.44 -2.93
N TRP A 116 -16.57 6.47 -3.56
CA TRP A 116 -17.33 7.50 -4.27
C TRP A 116 -18.10 6.94 -5.46
N GLU A 117 -17.42 6.20 -6.33
CA GLU A 117 -17.99 5.68 -7.58
C GLU A 117 -19.14 4.72 -7.34
N SER A 118 -19.08 3.95 -6.25
CA SER A 118 -20.17 3.07 -5.82
C SER A 118 -21.46 3.81 -5.46
N LYS A 119 -21.38 5.10 -5.10
CA LYS A 119 -22.51 5.92 -4.61
C LYS A 119 -22.98 6.97 -5.62
N PHE A 120 -22.04 7.57 -6.34
CA PHE A 120 -22.28 8.79 -7.12
C PHE A 120 -21.87 8.66 -8.60
N GLY A 121 -21.24 7.54 -8.99
CA GLY A 121 -20.71 7.34 -10.33
C GLY A 121 -19.30 7.90 -10.54
N ASP A 122 -18.86 7.95 -11.79
CA ASP A 122 -17.46 8.18 -12.19
C ASP A 122 -16.82 9.41 -11.52
N SER A 123 -15.71 9.17 -10.83
CA SER A 123 -14.91 10.22 -10.18
C SER A 123 -13.99 10.94 -11.16
N ASN A 124 -13.64 10.31 -12.30
CA ASN A 124 -12.61 10.74 -13.22
C ASN A 124 -11.30 11.15 -12.49
N LEU A 125 -10.94 10.40 -11.44
CA LEU A 125 -9.72 10.66 -10.67
C LEU A 125 -8.49 10.25 -11.48
N SER A 126 -7.49 11.09 -11.42
CA SER A 126 -6.14 10.81 -11.84
C SER A 126 -5.14 11.36 -10.83
N ILE A 127 -4.00 10.69 -10.68
CA ILE A 127 -2.89 11.14 -9.83
C ILE A 127 -1.73 11.53 -10.74
N THR A 128 -1.23 12.75 -10.57
CA THR A 128 -0.17 13.30 -11.41
C THR A 128 1.14 13.42 -10.62
N TYR A 129 2.24 13.00 -11.23
CA TYR A 129 3.58 13.20 -10.70
C TYR A 129 4.25 14.40 -11.34
N ARG A 130 4.67 15.37 -10.52
CA ARG A 130 5.42 16.54 -10.96
C ARG A 130 6.79 16.55 -10.30
N LYS A 131 7.84 16.82 -11.10
CA LYS A 131 9.24 16.73 -10.65
C LYS A 131 9.56 17.70 -9.51
N GLU A 132 8.90 18.84 -9.51
CA GLU A 132 9.05 19.92 -8.54
C GLU A 132 8.31 19.69 -7.22
N ILE A 133 7.47 18.66 -7.14
CA ILE A 133 6.70 18.31 -5.95
C ILE A 133 7.31 17.09 -5.27
N ASP A 134 7.57 17.22 -3.96
CA ASP A 134 8.01 16.10 -3.14
C ASP A 134 6.83 15.12 -2.92
N PHE A 135 6.79 14.07 -3.73
CA PHE A 135 5.72 13.05 -3.70
C PHE A 135 5.61 12.30 -2.36
N LYS A 136 6.67 12.35 -1.52
CA LYS A 136 6.63 11.79 -0.16
C LYS A 136 5.86 12.69 0.82
N LYS A 137 5.63 13.95 0.47
CA LYS A 137 4.92 14.92 1.31
C LYS A 137 3.57 15.30 0.73
N TYR A 138 3.43 15.23 -0.59
CA TYR A 138 2.25 15.69 -1.29
C TYR A 138 1.78 14.72 -2.36
N LEU A 139 0.48 14.75 -2.64
CA LEU A 139 -0.17 14.13 -3.80
C LEU A 139 -0.76 15.22 -4.67
N VAL A 140 -0.61 15.12 -5.99
CA VAL A 140 -1.39 15.94 -6.92
C VAL A 140 -2.47 15.06 -7.50
N ILE A 141 -3.72 15.44 -7.25
CA ILE A 141 -4.87 14.79 -7.85
C ILE A 141 -5.51 15.72 -8.87
N ASN A 142 -6.11 15.12 -9.88
CA ASN A 142 -6.87 15.82 -10.88
C ASN A 142 -8.17 15.09 -11.19
N SER A 143 -9.24 15.85 -11.40
CA SER A 143 -10.55 15.31 -11.79
C SER A 143 -11.39 16.37 -12.49
N GLN A 144 -12.16 15.95 -13.49
CA GLN A 144 -13.17 16.79 -14.13
C GLN A 144 -14.48 16.82 -13.33
N ASN A 145 -14.63 15.95 -12.34
CA ASN A 145 -15.78 15.89 -11.45
C ASN A 145 -15.56 16.82 -10.25
N MET A 146 -16.16 18.01 -10.32
CA MET A 146 -16.04 19.04 -9.26
C MET A 146 -16.67 18.62 -7.93
N GLU A 147 -17.69 17.75 -7.95
CA GLU A 147 -18.30 17.21 -6.73
C GLU A 147 -17.33 16.28 -6.02
N PHE A 148 -16.63 15.42 -6.76
CA PHE A 148 -15.58 14.56 -6.22
C PHE A 148 -14.42 15.37 -5.64
N LEU A 149 -13.95 16.41 -6.35
CA LEU A 149 -12.91 17.31 -5.82
C LEU A 149 -13.36 17.99 -4.52
N ASN A 150 -14.61 18.41 -4.41
CA ASN A 150 -15.14 18.99 -3.18
C ASN A 150 -15.23 17.95 -2.05
N PHE A 151 -15.60 16.71 -2.36
CA PHE A 151 -15.56 15.60 -1.42
C PHE A 151 -14.14 15.38 -0.86
N ILE A 152 -13.12 15.35 -1.72
CA ILE A 152 -11.72 15.20 -1.28
C ILE A 152 -11.29 16.37 -0.41
N LYS A 153 -11.62 17.63 -0.77
CA LYS A 153 -11.32 18.81 0.08
C LYS A 153 -11.95 18.68 1.47
N LEU A 154 -13.20 18.26 1.54
CA LEU A 154 -13.90 18.05 2.80
C LEU A 154 -13.26 16.90 3.60
N PHE A 155 -12.86 15.82 2.93
CA PHE A 155 -12.16 14.70 3.55
C PHE A 155 -10.83 15.12 4.16
N TRP A 156 -10.01 15.90 3.44
CA TRP A 156 -8.76 16.47 3.94
C TRP A 156 -8.99 17.42 5.12
N THR A 157 -10.02 18.26 5.03
CA THR A 157 -10.40 19.16 6.12
C THR A 157 -10.74 18.38 7.39
N LYS A 158 -11.49 17.28 7.27
CA LYS A 158 -11.83 16.39 8.40
C LYS A 158 -10.59 15.71 9.00
N LEU A 159 -9.60 15.37 8.18
CA LEU A 159 -8.31 14.85 8.63
C LEU A 159 -7.41 15.91 9.29
N GLY A 160 -7.78 17.20 9.24
CA GLY A 160 -6.93 18.30 9.69
C GLY A 160 -5.69 18.50 8.81
N LEU A 161 -5.77 18.09 7.54
CA LEU A 161 -4.68 18.18 6.58
C LEU A 161 -4.85 19.38 5.65
N ASN A 162 -3.71 19.97 5.26
CA ASN A 162 -3.70 21.07 4.31
C ASN A 162 -3.85 20.57 2.86
N PHE A 163 -4.46 21.39 2.04
CA PHE A 163 -4.48 21.24 0.59
C PHE A 163 -4.40 22.61 -0.09
N GLU A 164 -3.95 22.64 -1.34
CA GLU A 164 -3.87 23.83 -2.18
C GLU A 164 -4.55 23.53 -3.52
N VAL A 165 -5.39 24.45 -3.99
CA VAL A 165 -6.03 24.35 -5.31
C VAL A 165 -5.06 24.92 -6.33
N LEU A 166 -4.52 24.06 -7.21
CA LEU A 166 -3.56 24.47 -8.23
C LEU A 166 -4.26 25.03 -9.47
N THR A 167 -5.37 24.39 -9.87
CA THR A 167 -6.28 24.82 -10.93
C THR A 167 -7.70 24.41 -10.56
N GLU A 168 -8.70 24.76 -11.37
CA GLU A 168 -10.08 24.32 -11.13
C GLU A 168 -10.21 22.79 -11.02
N GLN A 169 -9.36 22.03 -11.72
CA GLN A 169 -9.42 20.58 -11.82
C GLN A 169 -8.28 19.87 -11.09
N GLU A 170 -7.40 20.60 -10.40
CA GLU A 170 -6.20 20.04 -9.78
C GLU A 170 -6.00 20.54 -8.36
N ILE A 171 -5.67 19.61 -7.46
CA ILE A 171 -5.45 19.88 -6.04
C ILE A 171 -4.14 19.22 -5.59
N LEU A 172 -3.33 19.99 -4.86
CA LEU A 172 -2.19 19.51 -4.09
C LEU A 172 -2.65 19.14 -2.68
N LEU A 173 -2.43 17.90 -2.28
CA LEU A 173 -2.87 17.33 -1.01
C LEU A 173 -1.67 17.00 -0.14
N SER A 174 -1.62 17.48 1.10
CA SER A 174 -0.59 17.06 2.06
C SER A 174 -0.83 15.62 2.53
N ARG A 175 0.24 14.86 2.75
CA ARG A 175 0.17 13.44 3.11
C ARG A 175 0.43 13.15 4.59
N ASN A 176 1.11 14.04 5.31
CA ASN A 176 1.52 13.78 6.69
C ASN A 176 0.53 14.39 7.68
N ILE A 177 -0.02 13.56 8.58
CA ILE A 177 -0.80 14.06 9.72
C ILE A 177 0.19 14.56 10.77
N THR A 178 0.31 15.88 10.84
CA THR A 178 1.01 16.52 11.95
C THR A 178 0.00 16.64 13.08
N VAL A 179 0.07 15.73 14.05
CA VAL A 179 -0.72 15.90 15.28
C VAL A 179 -0.15 17.13 15.99
N ALA A 180 -0.97 18.17 16.14
CA ALA A 180 -0.65 19.35 16.93
C ALA A 180 -0.55 19.01 18.43
#